data_AF-A0A916UUU5-F1
#
_entry.id   AF-A0A916UUU5-F1
#
_cell.length_a   1.000
_cell.length_b   1.000
_cell.length_c   1.000
_cell.angle_alpha   90.00
_cell.angle_beta   90.00
_cell.angle_gamma   90.00
#
_symmetry.space_group_name_H-M   'P 1'
#
loop_
_entity.id
_entity.type
_entity.pdbx_description
1 polymer ?
#
loop_
_entity_poly.entity_id
_entity_poly.type
_entity_poly.pdbx_seq_one_letter_code
_entity_poly.pdbx_strand_id
1 'polypeptide(L)'
;MDDKLIQSLLEAPLHRFQPRDWSEWYVRVAGLLELDDAAVRASAVERLSMAAFWAEHSPPLGAPGVSTDTKRQRAVWLTGVVDRASCHHSDVTLVFVDQLRHKGDGPPFPEVLVPWLRDLRDRCPAGVPLDRIEGAIVLIGGLEPWEGSRLPPILDHSSDYVRACAAHMLGRAGHGESDDDHEGLYDADFIAELTTKELARPGIAGPYWSATGLMQSDFSQLGFDPTEWMLGIIERRNGLEPVSLPFNGIDFHIHELAAGDPRAVRRLIEADRADLAIMTATEIRDEVAGMTPILCEMADHADLRFAVPAQIHLAKYHGMLHPRADPERIRYLPGWRDDARVFAIRYGESDRFPDQAVIFPGRNAAFDEAQAEAIVDMALPPDRRGELARHYLESYDADPAPYRLGCDELRSYVSGAHVARIGAIEQPGWRRIEISAGRLADRWGPWSWSESTGSI
;
A
#
# COMPACT_ATOMS: atom_id res chain seq x y z
N MET A 1 8.79 10.16 32.54
CA MET A 1 9.04 8.72 32.40
C MET A 1 10.32 8.56 31.59
N ASP A 2 11.17 7.56 31.84
CA ASP A 2 12.39 7.35 31.02
C ASP A 2 12.01 6.89 29.60
N ASP A 3 12.73 7.36 28.58
CA ASP A 3 12.44 7.12 27.16
C ASP A 3 12.44 5.64 26.81
N LYS A 4 13.36 4.87 27.42
CA LYS A 4 13.42 3.41 27.24
C LYS A 4 12.15 2.71 27.70
N LEU A 5 11.53 3.22 28.78
CA LEU A 5 10.29 2.66 29.30
C LEU A 5 9.11 3.03 28.40
N ILE A 6 9.06 4.27 27.90
CA ILE A 6 8.04 4.71 26.94
C ILE A 6 8.08 3.80 25.70
N GLN A 7 9.27 3.65 25.11
CA GLN A 7 9.46 2.81 23.92
C GLN A 7 9.07 1.35 24.19
N SER A 8 9.51 0.78 25.33
CA SER A 8 9.13 -0.59 25.70
C SER A 8 7.62 -0.81 25.84
N LEU A 9 6.86 0.19 26.27
CA LEU A 9 5.40 0.11 26.39
C LEU A 9 4.72 0.17 25.02
N LEU A 10 5.17 1.10 24.17
CA LEU A 10 4.62 1.32 22.82
C LEU A 10 4.95 0.17 21.85
N GLU A 11 6.12 -0.45 22.00
CA GLU A 11 6.57 -1.57 21.15
C GLU A 11 6.17 -2.96 21.69
N ALA A 12 5.43 -3.02 22.80
CA ALA A 12 5.11 -4.30 23.44
C ALA A 12 4.43 -5.30 22.47
N PRO A 13 4.82 -6.58 22.44
CA PRO A 13 4.21 -7.54 21.51
C PRO A 13 2.85 -8.02 22.04
N LEU A 14 1.77 -7.26 21.79
CA LEU A 14 0.44 -7.53 22.35
C LEU A 14 -0.09 -8.94 22.06
N HIS A 15 0.28 -9.52 20.91
CA HIS A 15 -0.08 -10.89 20.53
C HIS A 15 0.51 -11.96 21.46
N ARG A 16 1.47 -11.60 22.33
CA ARG A 16 2.09 -12.51 23.33
C ARG A 16 1.55 -12.31 24.74
N PHE A 17 0.71 -11.30 24.95
CA PHE A 17 0.20 -10.99 26.28
C PHE A 17 -0.70 -12.10 26.81
N GLN A 18 -0.55 -12.38 28.09
CA GLN A 18 -1.40 -13.24 28.89
C GLN A 18 -2.43 -12.37 29.65
N PRO A 19 -3.54 -12.96 30.15
CA PRO A 19 -4.57 -12.22 30.87
C PRO A 19 -4.05 -11.31 32.00
N ARG A 20 -2.98 -11.73 32.69
CA ARG A 20 -2.36 -10.98 33.79
C ARG A 20 -1.61 -9.71 33.35
N ASP A 21 -1.17 -9.65 32.10
CA ASP A 21 -0.28 -8.59 31.62
C ASP A 21 -1.07 -7.29 31.31
N TRP A 22 -2.36 -7.43 30.97
CA TRP A 22 -3.21 -6.32 30.52
C TRP A 22 -3.41 -5.23 31.57
N SER A 23 -3.71 -5.60 32.81
CA SER A 23 -4.15 -4.63 33.82
C SER A 23 -3.08 -3.58 34.13
N GLU A 24 -1.82 -4.01 34.31
CA GLU A 24 -0.72 -3.08 34.54
C GLU A 24 -0.38 -2.29 33.27
N TRP A 25 -0.32 -2.97 32.12
CA TRP A 25 0.06 -2.34 30.86
C TRP A 25 -0.92 -1.22 30.46
N TYR A 26 -2.24 -1.46 30.56
CA TYR A 26 -3.25 -0.45 30.25
C TYR A 26 -3.08 0.83 31.07
N VAL A 27 -2.82 0.71 32.37
CA VAL A 27 -2.61 1.87 33.25
C VAL A 27 -1.36 2.65 32.83
N ARG A 28 -0.27 1.94 32.53
CA ARG A 28 1.00 2.59 32.15
C ARG A 28 0.92 3.29 30.81
N VAL A 29 0.26 2.68 29.82
CA VAL A 29 0.05 3.31 28.50
C VAL A 29 -0.95 4.45 28.56
N ALA A 30 -2.03 4.33 29.34
CA ALA A 30 -2.94 5.45 29.56
C ALA A 30 -2.23 6.65 30.21
N GLY A 31 -1.28 6.41 31.11
CA GLY A 31 -0.45 7.47 31.70
C GLY A 31 0.48 8.18 30.70
N LEU A 32 0.75 7.59 29.52
CA LEU A 32 1.50 8.27 28.46
C LEU A 32 0.68 9.39 27.79
N LEU A 33 -0.65 9.36 27.90
CA LEU A 33 -1.53 10.39 27.34
C LEU A 33 -1.42 11.73 28.06
N GLU A 34 -0.86 11.75 29.27
CA GLU A 34 -0.62 12.97 30.07
C GLU A 34 0.75 13.62 29.79
N LEU A 35 1.53 13.04 28.88
CA LEU A 35 2.83 13.61 28.48
C LEU A 35 2.64 14.67 27.41
N ASP A 36 3.46 15.73 27.45
CA ASP A 36 3.37 16.86 26.50
C ASP A 36 3.74 16.50 25.05
N ASP A 37 4.38 15.35 24.82
CA ASP A 37 4.76 14.88 23.48
C ASP A 37 3.57 14.27 22.71
N ALA A 38 3.11 14.99 21.68
CA ALA A 38 2.00 14.58 20.83
C ALA A 38 2.23 13.26 20.08
N ALA A 39 3.47 12.94 19.69
CA ALA A 39 3.78 11.69 19.01
C ALA A 39 3.63 10.50 19.98
N VAL A 40 4.10 10.67 21.22
CA VAL A 40 3.90 9.65 22.28
C VAL A 40 2.42 9.45 22.57
N ARG A 41 1.63 10.53 22.66
CA ARG A 41 0.17 10.43 22.86
C ARG A 41 -0.50 9.71 21.69
N ALA A 42 -0.17 10.07 20.45
CA ALA A 42 -0.74 9.45 19.27
C ALA A 42 -0.47 7.93 19.23
N SER A 43 0.78 7.52 19.48
CA SER A 43 1.14 6.10 19.59
C SER A 43 0.42 5.43 20.76
N ALA A 44 0.30 6.08 21.91
CA ALA A 44 -0.43 5.51 23.05
C ALA A 44 -1.91 5.29 22.72
N VAL A 45 -2.58 6.22 22.03
CA VAL A 45 -3.97 6.06 21.57
C VAL A 45 -4.10 4.86 20.62
N GLU A 46 -3.24 4.77 19.59
CA GLU A 46 -3.25 3.65 18.64
C GLU A 46 -3.12 2.30 19.36
N ARG A 47 -2.18 2.23 20.30
CA ARG A 47 -1.86 1.03 21.09
C ARG A 47 -3.00 0.63 22.01
N LEU A 48 -3.61 1.60 22.71
CA LEU A 48 -4.79 1.37 23.53
C LEU A 48 -5.98 0.88 22.70
N SER A 49 -6.25 1.50 21.56
CA SER A 49 -7.31 1.07 20.64
C SER A 49 -7.07 -0.34 20.08
N MET A 50 -5.82 -0.66 19.72
CA MET A 50 -5.46 -2.02 19.26
C MET A 50 -5.66 -3.07 20.36
N ALA A 51 -5.26 -2.76 21.59
CA ALA A 51 -5.43 -3.67 22.71
C ALA A 51 -6.92 -3.89 23.03
N ALA A 52 -7.67 -2.81 23.19
CA ALA A 52 -9.05 -2.80 23.68
C ALA A 52 -10.06 -3.34 22.67
N PHE A 53 -9.83 -3.17 21.37
CA PHE A 53 -10.78 -3.61 20.35
C PHE A 53 -10.38 -4.92 19.66
N TRP A 54 -9.13 -5.36 19.81
CA TRP A 54 -8.63 -6.53 19.10
C TRP A 54 -7.75 -7.45 19.95
N ALA A 55 -6.55 -7.02 20.34
CA ALA A 55 -5.53 -7.94 20.84
C ALA A 55 -5.90 -8.66 22.16
N GLU A 56 -6.60 -7.99 23.09
CA GLU A 56 -7.10 -8.64 24.32
C GLU A 56 -8.17 -9.70 24.02
N HIS A 57 -8.80 -9.63 22.86
CA HIS A 57 -9.99 -10.40 22.49
C HIS A 57 -9.78 -11.41 21.35
N SER A 58 -8.54 -11.52 20.85
CA SER A 58 -8.11 -12.51 19.88
C SER A 58 -7.25 -13.59 20.56
N PRO A 59 -7.85 -14.47 21.37
CA PRO A 59 -7.09 -15.50 22.06
C PRO A 59 -6.50 -16.51 21.08
N PRO A 60 -5.45 -17.24 21.47
CA PRO A 60 -4.97 -18.39 20.72
C PRO A 60 -6.10 -19.39 20.43
N LEU A 61 -6.03 -20.08 19.29
CA LEU A 61 -6.98 -21.12 18.89
C LEU A 61 -7.25 -22.08 20.06
N GLY A 62 -8.52 -22.18 20.48
CA GLY A 62 -8.99 -23.10 21.52
C GLY A 62 -9.05 -22.53 22.95
N ALA A 63 -8.60 -21.31 23.20
CA ALA A 63 -8.81 -20.65 24.49
C ALA A 63 -10.19 -19.96 24.55
N PRO A 64 -10.87 -19.96 25.72
CA PRO A 64 -12.14 -19.28 25.87
C PRO A 64 -11.97 -17.78 25.63
N GLY A 65 -12.83 -17.22 24.77
CA GLY A 65 -12.84 -15.79 24.48
C GLY A 65 -13.20 -14.95 25.71
N VAL A 66 -12.80 -13.68 25.66
CA VAL A 66 -13.20 -12.67 26.66
C VAL A 66 -14.72 -12.45 26.59
N SER A 67 -15.38 -12.33 27.74
CA SER A 67 -16.82 -12.13 27.80
C SER A 67 -17.24 -10.80 27.16
N THR A 68 -18.44 -10.77 26.58
CA THR A 68 -19.06 -9.56 26.01
C THR A 68 -19.08 -8.39 27.01
N ASP A 69 -19.38 -8.66 28.29
CA ASP A 69 -19.39 -7.63 29.32
C ASP A 69 -18.00 -7.03 29.57
N THR A 70 -16.94 -7.83 29.53
CA THR A 70 -15.57 -7.34 29.68
C THR A 70 -15.18 -6.44 28.51
N LYS A 71 -15.54 -6.83 27.27
CA LYS A 71 -15.36 -5.99 26.07
C LYS A 71 -16.07 -4.64 26.21
N ARG A 72 -17.33 -4.65 26.67
CA ARG A 72 -18.12 -3.43 26.91
C ARG A 72 -17.47 -2.55 27.97
N GLN A 73 -17.08 -3.13 29.11
CA GLN A 73 -16.40 -2.39 30.19
C GLN A 73 -15.08 -1.80 29.71
N ARG A 74 -14.34 -2.50 28.86
CA ARG A 74 -13.09 -2.01 28.28
C ARG A 74 -13.34 -0.81 27.37
N ALA A 75 -14.38 -0.84 26.54
CA ALA A 75 -14.76 0.30 25.71
C ALA A 75 -15.15 1.52 26.55
N VAL A 76 -15.95 1.33 27.61
CA VAL A 76 -16.34 2.41 28.54
C VAL A 76 -15.12 3.00 29.25
N TRP A 77 -14.19 2.14 29.67
CA TRP A 77 -12.95 2.59 30.28
C TRP A 77 -12.12 3.43 29.28
N LEU A 78 -11.99 2.96 28.04
CA LEU A 78 -11.16 3.62 27.03
C LEU A 78 -11.72 4.99 26.63
N THR A 79 -13.02 5.11 26.38
CA THR A 79 -13.64 6.42 26.10
C THR A 79 -13.46 7.38 27.26
N GLY A 80 -13.59 6.91 28.50
CA GLY A 80 -13.32 7.72 29.69
C GLY A 80 -11.85 8.12 29.87
N VAL A 81 -10.89 7.29 29.41
CA VAL A 81 -9.46 7.66 29.37
C VAL A 81 -9.23 8.77 28.34
N VAL A 82 -9.80 8.63 27.14
CA VAL A 82 -9.72 9.62 26.07
C VAL A 82 -10.32 10.96 26.53
N ASP A 83 -11.54 10.98 27.06
CA ASP A 83 -12.18 12.22 27.51
C ASP A 83 -11.35 12.96 28.58
N ARG A 84 -10.74 12.24 29.52
CA ARG A 84 -9.88 12.87 30.55
C ARG A 84 -8.63 13.49 29.95
N ALA A 85 -7.91 12.75 29.11
CA ALA A 85 -6.70 13.24 28.47
C ALA A 85 -6.99 14.44 27.54
N SER A 86 -8.15 14.41 26.85
CA SER A 86 -8.56 15.48 25.94
C SER A 86 -8.90 16.81 26.63
N CYS A 87 -9.13 16.82 27.94
CA CYS A 87 -9.23 18.06 28.72
C CYS A 87 -7.91 18.84 28.75
N HIS A 88 -6.78 18.15 28.56
CA HIS A 88 -5.43 18.74 28.57
C HIS A 88 -4.81 18.77 27.17
N HIS A 89 -5.14 17.80 26.33
CA HIS A 89 -4.52 17.60 25.02
C HIS A 89 -5.59 17.32 23.94
N SER A 90 -6.00 18.36 23.21
CA SER A 90 -7.10 18.27 22.22
C SER A 90 -6.83 17.30 21.06
N ASP A 91 -5.56 16.98 20.78
CA ASP A 91 -5.18 16.00 19.76
C ASP A 91 -5.61 14.57 20.10
N VAL A 92 -5.75 14.23 21.38
CA VAL A 92 -6.06 12.85 21.82
C VAL A 92 -7.41 12.37 21.27
N THR A 93 -8.45 13.22 21.32
CA THR A 93 -9.75 12.88 20.75
C THR A 93 -9.67 12.69 19.24
N LEU A 94 -8.99 13.60 18.52
CA LEU A 94 -8.88 13.51 17.06
C LEU A 94 -8.19 12.20 16.66
N VAL A 95 -7.05 11.89 17.27
CA VAL A 95 -6.33 10.64 17.00
C VAL A 95 -7.21 9.43 17.33
N PHE A 96 -7.95 9.46 18.44
CA PHE A 96 -8.83 8.36 18.81
C PHE A 96 -9.96 8.16 17.79
N VAL A 97 -10.61 9.24 17.34
CA VAL A 97 -11.64 9.18 16.29
C VAL A 97 -11.06 8.62 14.99
N ASP A 98 -9.86 9.02 14.60
CA ASP A 98 -9.19 8.47 13.42
C ASP A 98 -8.90 6.96 13.56
N GLN A 99 -8.58 6.47 14.78
CA GLN A 99 -8.39 5.04 15.03
C GLN A 99 -9.68 4.21 14.88
N LEU A 100 -10.85 4.81 15.09
CA LEU A 100 -12.15 4.12 14.95
C LEU A 100 -12.46 3.74 13.50
N ARG A 101 -11.78 4.32 12.52
CA ARG A 101 -11.85 3.87 11.12
C ARG A 101 -11.46 2.40 10.96
N HIS A 102 -10.56 1.89 11.80
CA HIS A 102 -9.97 0.57 11.65
C HIS A 102 -10.51 -0.47 12.66
N LYS A 103 -11.21 -0.03 13.71
CA LYS A 103 -11.52 -0.86 14.90
C LYS A 103 -12.78 -0.36 15.61
N GLY A 104 -13.48 -1.26 16.31
CA GLY A 104 -14.58 -0.91 17.24
C GLY A 104 -15.99 -0.99 16.64
N ASP A 105 -16.09 -1.44 15.40
CA ASP A 105 -17.30 -1.74 14.64
C ASP A 105 -17.93 -3.11 15.00
N GLY A 106 -17.14 -4.04 15.54
CA GLY A 106 -17.63 -5.36 15.98
C GLY A 106 -18.41 -5.32 17.30
N PRO A 107 -19.49 -6.11 17.46
CA PRO A 107 -20.19 -6.23 18.76
C PRO A 107 -19.26 -6.66 19.89
N PRO A 108 -19.39 -6.08 21.11
CA PRO A 108 -20.43 -5.15 21.57
C PRO A 108 -20.02 -3.66 21.53
N PHE A 109 -18.92 -3.31 20.85
CA PHE A 109 -18.33 -1.98 20.94
C PHE A 109 -19.23 -0.84 20.43
N PRO A 110 -20.02 -1.01 19.33
CA PRO A 110 -20.91 0.04 18.85
C PRO A 110 -21.90 0.55 19.90
N GLU A 111 -22.35 -0.32 20.82
CA GLU A 111 -23.29 0.05 21.88
C GLU A 111 -22.73 1.07 22.88
N VAL A 112 -21.40 1.19 22.96
CA VAL A 112 -20.71 2.18 23.79
C VAL A 112 -20.22 3.36 22.95
N LEU A 113 -19.63 3.05 21.80
CA LEU A 113 -18.96 4.06 20.97
C LEU A 113 -19.95 4.98 20.26
N VAL A 114 -21.08 4.48 19.74
CA VAL A 114 -22.05 5.33 19.03
C VAL A 114 -22.68 6.38 19.97
N PRO A 115 -23.17 6.05 21.18
CA PRO A 115 -23.61 7.07 22.13
C PRO A 115 -22.53 8.08 22.49
N TRP A 116 -21.29 7.63 22.71
CA TRP A 116 -20.16 8.50 23.01
C TRP A 116 -19.82 9.46 21.86
N LEU A 117 -19.81 8.96 20.61
CA LEU A 117 -19.59 9.78 19.41
C LEU A 117 -20.71 10.80 19.19
N ARG A 118 -21.97 10.45 19.47
CA ARG A 118 -23.10 11.38 19.38
C ARG A 118 -22.98 12.50 20.41
N ASP A 119 -22.62 12.18 21.66
CA ASP A 119 -22.31 13.20 22.67
C ASP A 119 -21.12 14.08 22.25
N LEU A 120 -20.05 13.48 21.71
CA LEU A 120 -18.89 14.21 21.22
C LEU A 120 -19.25 15.19 20.09
N ARG A 121 -20.09 14.74 19.15
CA ARG A 121 -20.62 15.55 18.06
C ARG A 121 -21.38 16.76 18.60
N ASP A 122 -22.23 16.55 19.60
CA ASP A 122 -23.04 17.62 20.18
C ASP A 122 -22.17 18.61 20.98
N ARG A 123 -21.07 18.13 21.59
CA ARG A 123 -20.09 18.98 22.30
C ARG A 123 -19.16 19.77 21.38
N CYS A 124 -18.92 19.31 20.14
CA CYS A 124 -18.00 19.93 19.16
C CYS A 124 -16.66 20.40 19.78
N PRO A 125 -15.85 19.50 20.37
CA PRO A 125 -14.60 19.90 21.00
C PRO A 125 -13.65 20.58 20.01
N ALA A 126 -12.94 21.60 20.48
CA ALA A 126 -11.99 22.34 19.66
C ALA A 126 -10.91 21.41 19.10
N GLY A 127 -10.61 21.56 17.80
CA GLY A 127 -9.57 20.78 17.12
C GLY A 127 -10.02 19.42 16.56
N VAL A 128 -11.29 19.03 16.75
CA VAL A 128 -11.84 17.80 16.15
C VAL A 128 -12.85 18.19 15.06
N PRO A 129 -12.55 17.96 13.77
CA PRO A 129 -13.49 18.26 12.70
C PRO A 129 -14.78 17.43 12.83
N LEU A 130 -15.93 18.09 12.64
CA LEU A 130 -17.25 17.47 12.79
C LEU A 130 -17.44 16.27 11.87
N ASP A 131 -16.95 16.36 10.63
CA ASP A 131 -17.05 15.30 9.64
C ASP A 131 -16.29 14.02 10.02
N ARG A 132 -15.22 14.13 10.82
CA ARG A 132 -14.50 12.97 11.38
C ARG A 132 -15.37 12.22 12.38
N ILE A 133 -16.08 12.96 13.24
CA ILE A 133 -17.00 12.38 14.22
C ILE A 133 -18.19 11.73 13.49
N GLU A 134 -18.78 12.44 12.52
CA GLU A 134 -19.89 11.91 11.73
C GLU A 134 -19.51 10.68 10.92
N GLY A 135 -18.34 10.70 10.27
CA GLY A 135 -17.81 9.53 9.56
C GLY A 135 -17.59 8.34 10.51
N ALA A 136 -17.06 8.55 11.71
CA ALA A 136 -16.92 7.50 12.72
C ALA A 136 -18.29 6.95 13.18
N ILE A 137 -19.32 7.79 13.32
CA ILE A 137 -20.68 7.33 13.63
C ILE A 137 -21.17 6.38 12.53
N VAL A 138 -20.95 6.72 11.26
CA VAL A 138 -21.35 5.87 10.13
C VAL A 138 -20.59 4.54 10.12
N LEU A 139 -19.27 4.57 10.31
CA LEU A 139 -18.44 3.36 10.27
C LEU A 139 -18.73 2.39 11.43
N ILE A 140 -19.02 2.92 12.62
CA ILE A 140 -19.24 2.12 13.83
C ILE A 140 -20.71 1.74 13.99
N GLY A 141 -21.62 2.65 13.69
CA GLY A 141 -23.07 2.47 13.85
C GLY A 141 -23.77 1.84 12.65
N GLY A 142 -23.11 1.84 11.48
CA GLY A 142 -23.72 1.43 10.22
C GLY A 142 -24.58 2.52 9.59
N LEU A 143 -25.32 2.13 8.56
CA LEU A 143 -26.25 3.00 7.84
C LEU A 143 -27.63 2.91 8.48
N GLU A 144 -28.25 4.07 8.70
CA GLU A 144 -29.66 4.13 9.08
C GLU A 144 -30.52 3.61 7.91
N PRO A 145 -31.62 2.87 8.17
CA PRO A 145 -32.53 2.44 7.12
C PRO A 145 -33.06 3.62 6.30
N TRP A 146 -33.22 3.41 4.99
CA TRP A 146 -33.79 4.41 4.07
C TRP A 146 -34.84 3.78 3.16
N GLU A 147 -35.75 4.61 2.66
CA GLU A 147 -36.80 4.22 1.72
C GLU A 147 -36.77 5.12 0.47
N GLY A 148 -37.17 4.57 -0.68
CA GLY A 148 -37.47 5.34 -1.90
C GLY A 148 -36.35 5.45 -2.95
N SER A 149 -35.09 5.18 -2.60
CA SER A 149 -33.95 5.15 -3.53
C SER A 149 -33.07 3.91 -3.29
N ARG A 150 -32.33 3.45 -4.31
CA ARG A 150 -31.36 2.35 -4.14
C ARG A 150 -30.16 2.79 -3.30
N LEU A 151 -29.80 4.07 -3.39
CA LEU A 151 -28.71 4.67 -2.64
C LEU A 151 -29.20 5.52 -1.46
N PRO A 152 -28.53 5.48 -0.29
CA PRO A 152 -28.96 6.23 0.87
C PRO A 152 -28.68 7.74 0.73
N PRO A 153 -29.53 8.62 1.31
CA PRO A 153 -29.36 10.08 1.24
C PRO A 153 -28.03 10.59 1.81
N ILE A 154 -27.39 9.84 2.70
CA ILE A 154 -26.09 10.23 3.29
C ILE A 154 -24.96 10.34 2.25
N LEU A 155 -25.10 9.73 1.07
CA LEU A 155 -24.16 9.93 -0.04
C LEU A 155 -24.20 11.34 -0.64
N ASP A 156 -25.22 12.13 -0.31
CA ASP A 156 -25.37 13.54 -0.71
C ASP A 156 -24.88 14.51 0.38
N HIS A 157 -24.20 14.00 1.43
CA HIS A 157 -23.67 14.82 2.51
C HIS A 157 -22.68 15.90 2.01
N SER A 158 -22.55 17.02 2.73
CA SER A 158 -21.68 18.12 2.30
C SER A 158 -20.19 17.79 2.41
N SER A 159 -19.79 16.92 3.35
CA SER A 159 -18.40 16.45 3.50
C SER A 159 -18.13 15.18 2.68
N ASP A 160 -17.07 15.20 1.87
CA ASP A 160 -16.59 14.03 1.12
C ASP A 160 -16.13 12.89 2.06
N TYR A 161 -15.64 13.23 3.25
CA TYR A 161 -15.25 12.23 4.25
C TYR A 161 -16.43 11.36 4.68
N VAL A 162 -17.56 11.99 5.02
CA VAL A 162 -18.77 11.28 5.46
C VAL A 162 -19.37 10.46 4.31
N ARG A 163 -19.39 11.02 3.09
CA ARG A 163 -19.87 10.30 1.89
C ARG A 163 -19.06 9.04 1.64
N ALA A 164 -17.74 9.13 1.75
CA ALA A 164 -16.84 7.99 1.58
C ALA A 164 -17.01 6.93 2.68
N CYS A 165 -17.20 7.34 3.95
CA CYS A 165 -17.56 6.43 5.03
C CYS A 165 -18.87 5.68 4.76
N ALA A 166 -19.90 6.38 4.27
CA ALA A 166 -21.16 5.75 3.92
C ALA A 166 -21.03 4.79 2.74
N ALA A 167 -20.29 5.18 1.69
CA ALA A 167 -20.04 4.32 0.54
C ALA A 167 -19.26 3.05 0.93
N HIS A 168 -18.26 3.18 1.80
CA HIS A 168 -17.55 2.04 2.37
C HIS A 168 -18.50 1.11 3.14
N MET A 169 -19.40 1.65 3.96
CA MET A 169 -20.39 0.83 4.67
C MET A 169 -21.39 0.14 3.72
N LEU A 170 -21.74 0.76 2.60
CA LEU A 170 -22.56 0.10 1.57
C LEU A 170 -21.88 -1.14 1.02
N GLY A 171 -20.62 -1.02 0.59
CA GLY A 171 -19.88 -2.15 0.02
C GLY A 171 -19.67 -3.26 1.05
N ARG A 172 -19.36 -2.89 2.30
CA ARG A 172 -19.18 -3.85 3.40
C ARG A 172 -20.45 -4.63 3.74
N ALA A 173 -21.61 -4.00 3.63
CA ALA A 173 -22.90 -4.62 3.94
C ALA A 173 -23.47 -5.42 2.75
N GLY A 174 -22.73 -5.54 1.63
CA GLY A 174 -23.19 -6.24 0.43
C GLY A 174 -24.29 -5.49 -0.33
N HIS A 175 -24.45 -4.18 -0.10
CA HIS A 175 -25.46 -3.42 -0.84
C HIS A 175 -25.11 -3.36 -2.32
N GLY A 176 -26.10 -3.69 -3.15
CA GLY A 176 -25.95 -3.79 -4.59
C GLY A 176 -25.60 -5.20 -5.07
N GLU A 177 -25.40 -6.17 -4.18
CA GLU A 177 -25.32 -7.58 -4.56
C GLU A 177 -26.70 -8.08 -5.03
N SER A 178 -26.72 -8.90 -6.08
CA SER A 178 -27.95 -9.54 -6.58
C SER A 178 -28.19 -10.87 -5.87
N ASP A 179 -29.43 -11.09 -5.43
CA ASP A 179 -29.90 -12.37 -4.91
C ASP A 179 -30.30 -13.36 -6.03
N ASP A 180 -30.25 -12.94 -7.31
CA ASP A 180 -30.60 -13.77 -8.45
C ASP A 180 -29.36 -14.49 -9.01
N ASP A 181 -29.31 -15.81 -8.83
CA ASP A 181 -28.27 -16.70 -9.38
C ASP A 181 -28.14 -16.63 -10.91
N HIS A 182 -29.10 -16.03 -11.61
CA HIS A 182 -29.08 -15.81 -13.06
C HIS A 182 -28.57 -14.42 -13.48
N GLU A 183 -28.46 -13.48 -12.55
CA GLU A 183 -27.84 -12.17 -12.77
C GLU A 183 -26.38 -12.20 -12.31
N GLY A 184 -25.58 -11.21 -12.72
CA GLY A 184 -24.23 -11.06 -12.17
C GLY A 184 -24.28 -10.77 -10.67
N LEU A 185 -23.16 -10.93 -9.97
CA LEU A 185 -23.05 -10.72 -8.52
C LEU A 185 -23.57 -9.35 -8.08
N TYR A 186 -23.55 -8.33 -8.96
CA TYR A 186 -24.06 -7.00 -8.67
C TYR A 186 -25.26 -6.60 -9.54
N ASP A 187 -26.24 -5.94 -8.91
CA ASP A 187 -27.36 -5.25 -9.56
C ASP A 187 -26.83 -4.11 -10.45
N ALA A 188 -27.02 -4.26 -11.76
CA ALA A 188 -26.58 -3.29 -12.76
C ALA A 188 -27.20 -1.89 -12.56
N ASP A 189 -28.44 -1.80 -12.11
CA ASP A 189 -29.10 -0.53 -11.85
C ASP A 189 -28.50 0.16 -10.61
N PHE A 190 -28.15 -0.60 -9.58
CA PHE A 190 -27.45 -0.07 -8.41
C PHE A 190 -26.09 0.51 -8.81
N ILE A 191 -25.30 -0.24 -9.58
CA ILE A 191 -23.99 0.22 -10.08
C ILE A 191 -24.15 1.45 -10.97
N ALA A 192 -25.17 1.51 -11.82
CA ALA A 192 -25.46 2.68 -12.66
C ALA A 192 -25.83 3.93 -11.84
N GLU A 193 -26.62 3.79 -10.77
CA GLU A 193 -26.97 4.90 -9.87
C GLU A 193 -25.73 5.40 -9.10
N LEU A 194 -24.89 4.47 -8.61
CA LEU A 194 -23.64 4.80 -7.92
C LEU A 194 -22.69 5.55 -8.86
N THR A 195 -22.55 5.06 -10.09
CA THR A 195 -21.76 5.69 -11.15
C THR A 195 -22.24 7.10 -11.43
N THR A 196 -23.56 7.30 -11.55
CA THR A 196 -24.13 8.63 -11.81
C THR A 196 -23.78 9.63 -10.70
N LYS A 197 -23.85 9.20 -9.43
CA LYS A 197 -23.43 10.04 -8.30
C LYS A 197 -21.93 10.31 -8.28
N GLU A 198 -21.09 9.31 -8.57
CA GLU A 198 -19.63 9.46 -8.66
C GLU A 198 -19.24 10.46 -9.77
N LEU A 199 -19.87 10.36 -10.95
CA LEU A 199 -19.60 11.27 -12.06
C LEU A 199 -19.96 12.73 -11.72
N ALA A 200 -21.04 12.93 -10.97
CA ALA A 200 -21.48 14.26 -10.55
C ALA A 200 -20.57 14.87 -9.48
N ARG A 201 -20.11 14.06 -8.52
CA ARG A 201 -19.21 14.47 -7.44
C ARG A 201 -18.35 13.28 -7.01
N PRO A 202 -17.08 13.22 -7.43
CA PRO A 202 -16.19 12.09 -7.13
C PRO A 202 -16.02 11.80 -5.64
N GLY A 203 -15.62 10.57 -5.32
CA GLY A 203 -15.17 10.17 -3.98
C GLY A 203 -16.04 9.14 -3.25
N ILE A 204 -16.91 8.40 -3.94
CA ILE A 204 -17.73 7.32 -3.36
C ILE A 204 -17.49 5.95 -4.01
N ALA A 205 -17.17 5.88 -5.31
CA ALA A 205 -17.01 4.61 -6.01
C ALA A 205 -15.85 3.76 -5.47
N GLY A 206 -14.69 4.37 -5.23
CA GLY A 206 -13.53 3.67 -4.69
C GLY A 206 -13.70 3.24 -3.23
N PRO A 207 -14.22 4.09 -2.33
CA PRO A 207 -14.57 3.67 -0.97
C PRO A 207 -15.56 2.51 -0.92
N TYR A 208 -16.57 2.50 -1.79
CA TYR A 208 -17.48 1.36 -1.98
C TYR A 208 -16.73 0.11 -2.42
N TRP A 209 -15.97 0.20 -3.51
CA TRP A 209 -15.18 -0.92 -4.05
C TRP A 209 -14.20 -1.51 -3.03
N SER A 210 -13.52 -0.66 -2.25
CA SER A 210 -12.57 -1.08 -1.22
C SER A 210 -13.19 -1.98 -0.14
N ALA A 211 -14.52 -1.93 0.01
CA ALA A 211 -15.24 -2.57 1.10
C ALA A 211 -15.97 -3.85 0.70
N THR A 212 -16.12 -4.12 -0.59
CA THR A 212 -16.82 -5.32 -1.09
C THR A 212 -16.07 -6.62 -0.79
N GLY A 213 -14.77 -6.53 -0.48
CA GLY A 213 -13.93 -7.69 -0.18
C GLY A 213 -13.61 -8.55 -1.40
N LEU A 214 -13.92 -8.06 -2.62
CA LEU A 214 -13.63 -8.76 -3.86
C LEU A 214 -12.13 -8.92 -4.07
N MET A 215 -11.73 -10.12 -4.45
CA MET A 215 -10.39 -10.43 -4.93
C MET A 215 -10.38 -10.50 -6.45
N GLN A 216 -9.22 -10.35 -7.09
CA GLN A 216 -9.12 -10.38 -8.56
C GLN A 216 -9.68 -11.67 -9.21
N SER A 217 -9.72 -12.78 -8.46
CA SER A 217 -10.35 -14.03 -8.90
C SER A 217 -11.85 -13.94 -9.12
N ASP A 218 -12.52 -12.94 -8.56
CA ASP A 218 -13.98 -12.90 -8.43
C ASP A 218 -14.64 -12.16 -9.61
N PHE A 219 -13.83 -11.51 -10.47
CA PHE A 219 -14.32 -10.56 -11.48
C PHE A 219 -15.20 -11.17 -12.57
N SER A 220 -14.98 -12.45 -12.88
CA SER A 220 -15.76 -13.14 -13.91
C SER A 220 -17.25 -13.28 -13.58
N GLN A 221 -17.64 -13.11 -12.31
CA GLN A 221 -19.01 -13.27 -11.82
C GLN A 221 -19.72 -11.94 -11.56
N LEU A 222 -19.05 -10.79 -11.72
CA LEU A 222 -19.60 -9.49 -11.27
C LEU A 222 -20.78 -8.96 -12.08
N GLY A 223 -20.98 -9.45 -13.31
CA GLY A 223 -21.95 -8.87 -14.25
C GLY A 223 -21.46 -7.59 -14.94
N PHE A 224 -20.29 -7.07 -14.58
CA PHE A 224 -19.60 -5.97 -15.25
C PHE A 224 -18.07 -6.13 -15.14
N ASP A 225 -17.33 -5.46 -16.02
CA ASP A 225 -15.87 -5.39 -15.93
C ASP A 225 -15.45 -4.20 -15.05
N PRO A 226 -14.82 -4.43 -13.88
CA PRO A 226 -14.47 -3.37 -12.95
C PRO A 226 -13.41 -2.41 -13.51
N THR A 227 -12.50 -2.89 -14.35
CA THR A 227 -11.48 -2.06 -15.00
C THR A 227 -12.15 -1.11 -16.00
N GLU A 228 -13.03 -1.65 -16.86
CA GLU A 228 -13.80 -0.83 -17.82
C GLU A 228 -14.72 0.19 -17.12
N TRP A 229 -15.35 -0.22 -16.02
CA TRP A 229 -16.19 0.65 -15.22
C TRP A 229 -15.41 1.83 -14.61
N MET A 230 -14.28 1.57 -13.96
CA MET A 230 -13.44 2.61 -13.34
C MET A 230 -12.81 3.54 -14.39
N LEU A 231 -12.30 3.00 -15.51
CA LEU A 231 -11.80 3.83 -16.61
C LEU A 231 -12.90 4.73 -17.17
N GLY A 232 -14.09 4.17 -17.39
CA GLY A 232 -15.26 4.92 -17.86
C GLY A 232 -15.72 6.01 -16.89
N ILE A 233 -15.47 5.87 -15.58
CA ILE A 233 -15.67 6.95 -14.60
C ILE A 233 -14.59 8.01 -14.75
N ILE A 234 -13.31 7.62 -14.75
CA ILE A 234 -12.18 8.56 -14.82
C ILE A 234 -12.26 9.45 -16.06
N GLU A 235 -12.66 8.89 -17.20
CA GLU A 235 -12.83 9.60 -18.47
C GLU A 235 -13.95 10.65 -18.46
N ARG A 236 -14.98 10.46 -17.60
CA ARG A 236 -16.22 11.25 -17.65
C ARG A 236 -16.50 12.07 -16.40
N ARG A 237 -15.81 11.80 -15.28
CA ARG A 237 -16.12 12.42 -13.99
C ARG A 237 -15.84 13.91 -13.99
N ASN A 238 -16.65 14.65 -13.24
CA ASN A 238 -16.48 16.08 -13.10
C ASN A 238 -15.48 16.42 -11.97
N GLY A 239 -14.19 16.45 -12.33
CA GLY A 239 -13.10 16.84 -11.44
C GLY A 239 -12.24 15.68 -10.94
N LEU A 240 -11.26 16.01 -10.12
CA LEU A 240 -10.38 15.03 -9.49
C LEU A 240 -11.05 14.40 -8.27
N GLU A 241 -10.56 13.22 -7.90
CA GLU A 241 -10.92 12.59 -6.65
C GLU A 241 -10.47 13.46 -5.45
N PRO A 242 -11.27 13.54 -4.36
CA PRO A 242 -10.87 14.28 -3.17
C PRO A 242 -9.58 13.72 -2.54
N VAL A 243 -8.65 14.60 -2.16
CA VAL A 243 -7.33 14.20 -1.61
C VAL A 243 -7.44 13.59 -0.20
N SER A 244 -8.49 13.92 0.56
CA SER A 244 -8.61 13.58 1.98
C SER A 244 -9.63 12.47 2.27
N LEU A 245 -9.80 11.52 1.35
CA LEU A 245 -10.73 10.39 1.55
C LEU A 245 -10.24 9.47 2.69
N PRO A 246 -11.16 8.94 3.51
CA PRO A 246 -10.85 7.90 4.50
C PRO A 246 -10.63 6.54 3.86
N PHE A 247 -10.71 6.34 2.55
CA PHE A 247 -10.49 5.03 1.93
C PHE A 247 -9.85 5.23 0.57
N ASN A 248 -9.27 4.16 0.03
CA ASN A 248 -8.69 4.19 -1.31
C ASN A 248 -9.79 4.48 -2.33
N GLY A 249 -9.56 5.48 -3.17
CA GLY A 249 -10.47 5.82 -4.24
C GLY A 249 -10.19 5.04 -5.54
N ILE A 250 -10.93 5.34 -6.61
CA ILE A 250 -10.79 4.58 -7.87
C ILE A 250 -9.45 4.84 -8.54
N ASP A 251 -8.84 6.01 -8.31
CA ASP A 251 -7.52 6.35 -8.82
C ASP A 251 -6.42 5.44 -8.23
N PHE A 252 -6.61 4.99 -6.99
CA PHE A 252 -5.77 3.97 -6.38
C PHE A 252 -6.05 2.59 -7.00
N HIS A 253 -7.30 2.16 -7.09
CA HIS A 253 -7.57 0.78 -7.55
C HIS A 253 -7.25 0.56 -9.02
N ILE A 254 -7.45 1.56 -9.87
CA ILE A 254 -7.31 1.38 -11.32
C ILE A 254 -5.87 1.05 -11.72
N HIS A 255 -4.85 1.60 -11.04
CA HIS A 255 -3.47 1.34 -11.44
C HIS A 255 -3.03 -0.10 -11.11
N GLU A 256 -3.63 -0.71 -10.09
CA GLU A 256 -3.43 -2.13 -9.77
C GLU A 256 -4.24 -3.04 -10.69
N LEU A 257 -5.51 -2.70 -10.97
CA LEU A 257 -6.41 -3.53 -11.77
C LEU A 257 -6.07 -3.53 -13.26
N ALA A 258 -5.65 -2.37 -13.78
CA ALA A 258 -5.22 -2.22 -15.17
C ALA A 258 -3.72 -2.46 -15.36
N ALA A 259 -3.01 -2.91 -14.33
CA ALA A 259 -1.60 -3.21 -14.38
C ALA A 259 -1.34 -4.25 -15.49
N GLY A 260 -0.48 -3.89 -16.44
CA GLY A 260 -0.15 -4.77 -17.55
C GLY A 260 -1.10 -4.69 -18.77
N ASP A 261 -2.08 -3.79 -18.80
CA ASP A 261 -2.88 -3.51 -19.99
C ASP A 261 -2.46 -2.19 -20.68
N PRO A 262 -1.71 -2.26 -21.80
CA PRO A 262 -1.36 -1.08 -22.61
C PRO A 262 -2.58 -0.26 -23.06
N ARG A 263 -3.75 -0.88 -23.27
CA ARG A 263 -4.95 -0.15 -23.73
C ARG A 263 -5.52 0.72 -22.63
N ALA A 264 -5.60 0.21 -21.41
CA ALA A 264 -6.01 1.00 -20.25
C ALA A 264 -5.07 2.19 -20.00
N VAL A 265 -3.74 1.98 -20.11
CA VAL A 265 -2.77 3.09 -19.98
C VAL A 265 -3.00 4.15 -21.06
N ARG A 266 -3.27 3.75 -22.31
CA ARG A 266 -3.61 4.70 -23.39
C ARG A 266 -4.84 5.54 -23.05
N ARG A 267 -5.90 4.92 -22.54
CA ARG A 267 -7.12 5.61 -22.12
C ARG A 267 -6.86 6.63 -21.02
N LEU A 268 -6.02 6.28 -20.04
CA LEU A 268 -5.61 7.23 -18.98
C LEU A 268 -4.83 8.44 -19.54
N ILE A 269 -3.95 8.22 -20.52
CA ILE A 269 -3.26 9.32 -21.22
C ILE A 269 -4.26 10.21 -21.96
N GLU A 270 -5.21 9.61 -22.69
CA GLU A 270 -6.26 10.33 -23.42
C GLU A 270 -7.21 11.10 -22.50
N ALA A 271 -7.41 10.63 -21.27
CA ALA A 271 -8.17 11.30 -20.21
C ALA A 271 -7.38 12.41 -19.47
N ASP A 272 -6.21 12.80 -19.96
CA ASP A 272 -5.31 13.79 -19.33
C ASP A 272 -4.89 13.40 -17.89
N ARG A 273 -4.75 12.08 -17.64
CA ARG A 273 -4.32 11.50 -16.37
C ARG A 273 -2.94 10.88 -16.46
N ALA A 274 -1.97 11.69 -16.87
CA ALA A 274 -0.57 11.26 -16.97
C ALA A 274 -0.01 10.74 -15.63
N ASP A 275 -0.52 11.26 -14.51
CA ASP A 275 -0.22 10.81 -13.14
C ASP A 275 -0.63 9.35 -12.92
N LEU A 276 -1.85 8.97 -13.31
CA LEU A 276 -2.32 7.59 -13.19
C LEU A 276 -1.71 6.69 -14.25
N ALA A 277 -1.60 7.17 -15.49
CA ALA A 277 -1.04 6.41 -16.58
C ALA A 277 0.37 5.91 -16.24
N ILE A 278 1.21 6.75 -15.59
CA ILE A 278 2.57 6.34 -15.26
C ILE A 278 2.58 5.31 -14.13
N MET A 279 1.72 5.49 -13.13
CA MET A 279 1.55 4.51 -12.05
C MET A 279 1.13 3.15 -12.62
N THR A 280 0.08 3.12 -13.44
CA THR A 280 -0.43 1.90 -14.09
C THR A 280 0.61 1.25 -15.00
N ALA A 281 1.30 2.05 -15.83
CA ALA A 281 2.30 1.55 -16.78
C ALA A 281 3.54 0.95 -16.09
N THR A 282 3.79 1.33 -14.84
CA THR A 282 5.01 0.93 -14.10
C THR A 282 4.75 0.01 -12.90
N GLU A 283 3.49 -0.39 -12.69
CA GLU A 283 3.07 -1.28 -11.59
C GLU A 283 3.69 -2.69 -11.71
N ILE A 284 3.62 -3.28 -12.90
CA ILE A 284 4.23 -4.60 -13.15
C ILE A 284 5.75 -4.46 -13.24
N ARG A 285 6.46 -5.13 -12.34
CA ARG A 285 7.94 -5.12 -12.28
C ARG A 285 8.58 -6.11 -13.27
N ASP A 286 8.09 -6.14 -14.51
CA ASP A 286 8.59 -6.97 -15.61
C ASP A 286 8.22 -6.34 -16.97
N GLU A 287 8.73 -6.90 -18.05
CA GLU A 287 8.33 -6.52 -19.41
C GLU A 287 6.85 -6.87 -19.67
N VAL A 288 6.06 -5.86 -20.00
CA VAL A 288 4.66 -6.02 -20.44
C VAL A 288 4.56 -5.87 -21.95
N ALA A 289 3.97 -6.87 -22.61
CA ALA A 289 3.77 -6.88 -24.06
C ALA A 289 2.98 -5.65 -24.52
N GLY A 290 3.53 -4.88 -25.47
CA GLY A 290 2.89 -3.68 -26.01
C GLY A 290 3.07 -2.40 -25.18
N MET A 291 3.71 -2.48 -24.00
CA MET A 291 3.91 -1.31 -23.12
C MET A 291 5.09 -0.42 -23.55
N THR A 292 6.13 -0.99 -24.14
CA THR A 292 7.33 -0.27 -24.59
C THR A 292 7.05 1.03 -25.37
N PRO A 293 6.23 1.05 -26.44
CA PRO A 293 5.96 2.30 -27.17
C PRO A 293 5.25 3.36 -26.32
N ILE A 294 4.43 2.95 -25.36
CA ILE A 294 3.75 3.86 -24.44
C ILE A 294 4.77 4.47 -23.47
N LEU A 295 5.62 3.64 -22.87
CA LEU A 295 6.68 4.12 -21.97
C LEU A 295 7.64 5.06 -22.69
N CYS A 296 7.98 4.84 -23.95
CA CYS A 296 8.80 5.78 -24.73
C CYS A 296 8.12 7.14 -24.89
N GLU A 297 6.83 7.17 -25.21
CA GLU A 297 6.07 8.42 -25.30
C GLU A 297 5.99 9.14 -23.95
N MET A 298 5.75 8.41 -22.86
CA MET A 298 5.74 8.98 -21.52
C MET A 298 7.12 9.48 -21.08
N ALA A 299 8.19 8.79 -21.50
CA ALA A 299 9.57 9.21 -21.28
C ALA A 299 9.95 10.52 -22.01
N ASP A 300 9.17 10.93 -23.00
CA ASP A 300 9.27 12.21 -23.70
C ASP A 300 8.47 13.36 -23.04
N HIS A 301 7.66 13.05 -22.03
CA HIS A 301 6.80 14.02 -21.35
C HIS A 301 7.60 15.20 -20.77
N ALA A 302 7.03 16.41 -20.82
CA ALA A 302 7.71 17.62 -20.37
C ALA A 302 7.90 17.66 -18.84
N ASP A 303 6.94 17.11 -18.10
CA ASP A 303 7.02 16.94 -16.65
C ASP A 303 7.89 15.73 -16.28
N LEU A 304 9.01 15.99 -15.59
CA LEU A 304 9.96 14.98 -15.14
C LEU A 304 9.36 13.98 -14.14
N ARG A 305 8.30 14.36 -13.44
CA ARG A 305 7.58 13.45 -12.52
C ARG A 305 6.98 12.24 -13.25
N PHE A 306 6.72 12.36 -14.55
CA PHE A 306 6.19 11.26 -15.37
C PHE A 306 7.26 10.68 -16.29
N ALA A 307 8.12 11.54 -16.86
CA ALA A 307 9.17 11.10 -17.78
C ALA A 307 10.23 10.21 -17.11
N VAL A 308 10.73 10.61 -15.93
CA VAL A 308 11.82 9.88 -15.26
C VAL A 308 11.41 8.46 -14.85
N PRO A 309 10.23 8.23 -14.22
CA PRO A 309 9.79 6.86 -13.93
C PRO A 309 9.68 5.98 -15.18
N ALA A 310 9.18 6.51 -16.30
CA ALA A 310 9.09 5.76 -17.56
C ALA A 310 10.48 5.40 -18.11
N GLN A 311 11.42 6.34 -18.09
CA GLN A 311 12.81 6.12 -18.50
C GLN A 311 13.49 5.04 -17.65
N ILE A 312 13.29 5.09 -16.33
CA ILE A 312 13.83 4.09 -15.40
C ILE A 312 13.21 2.71 -15.70
N HIS A 313 11.89 2.67 -15.93
CA HIS A 313 11.19 1.42 -16.22
C HIS A 313 11.68 0.78 -17.54
N LEU A 314 11.86 1.58 -18.60
CA LEU A 314 12.46 1.14 -19.86
C LEU A 314 13.87 0.56 -19.66
N ALA A 315 14.73 1.25 -18.90
CA ALA A 315 16.08 0.78 -18.65
C ALA A 315 16.10 -0.50 -17.80
N LYS A 316 15.23 -0.57 -16.79
CA LYS A 316 15.21 -1.67 -15.82
C LYS A 316 14.55 -2.94 -16.31
N TYR A 317 13.41 -2.84 -16.98
CA TYR A 317 12.57 -4.00 -17.31
C TYR A 317 12.63 -4.34 -18.80
N HIS A 318 12.85 -3.35 -19.68
CA HIS A 318 12.96 -3.57 -21.13
C HIS A 318 14.39 -3.51 -21.69
N GLY A 319 15.39 -3.19 -20.85
CA GLY A 319 16.79 -3.10 -21.25
C GLY A 319 17.04 -2.04 -22.33
N MET A 320 16.32 -0.91 -22.26
CA MET A 320 16.34 0.17 -23.24
C MET A 320 16.75 1.50 -22.60
N LEU A 321 17.76 2.17 -23.17
CA LEU A 321 18.06 3.56 -22.82
C LEU A 321 17.21 4.50 -23.67
N HIS A 322 16.35 5.29 -23.04
CA HIS A 322 15.62 6.34 -23.75
C HIS A 322 16.58 7.48 -24.19
N PRO A 323 16.43 8.09 -25.39
CA PRO A 323 17.32 9.16 -25.85
C PRO A 323 17.38 10.40 -24.95
N ARG A 324 16.30 10.63 -24.18
CA ARG A 324 16.20 11.72 -23.19
C ARG A 324 16.33 11.23 -21.75
N ALA A 325 16.84 10.02 -21.55
CA ALA A 325 17.09 9.49 -20.22
C ALA A 325 17.92 10.48 -19.40
N ASP A 326 17.48 10.75 -18.18
CA ASP A 326 18.22 11.59 -17.24
C ASP A 326 19.60 10.96 -16.95
N PRO A 327 20.72 11.57 -17.41
CA PRO A 327 22.05 10.99 -17.26
C PRO A 327 22.55 10.97 -15.81
N GLU A 328 21.92 11.72 -14.91
CA GLU A 328 22.22 11.66 -13.47
C GLU A 328 21.52 10.48 -12.79
N ARG A 329 20.51 9.88 -13.44
CA ARG A 329 19.71 8.77 -12.90
C ARG A 329 19.90 7.44 -13.61
N ILE A 330 20.22 7.47 -14.91
CA ILE A 330 20.36 6.28 -15.74
C ILE A 330 21.61 6.41 -16.57
N ARG A 331 22.51 5.44 -16.44
CA ARG A 331 23.72 5.34 -17.25
C ARG A 331 23.83 3.97 -17.89
N TYR A 332 23.84 3.94 -19.22
CA TYR A 332 24.23 2.75 -19.95
C TYR A 332 25.75 2.61 -19.93
N LEU A 333 26.25 1.40 -19.71
CA LEU A 333 27.67 1.09 -19.59
C LEU A 333 28.12 0.20 -20.76
N PRO A 334 28.30 0.77 -21.97
CA PRO A 334 28.78 0.01 -23.11
C PRO A 334 30.19 -0.53 -22.82
N GLY A 335 30.46 -1.75 -23.25
CA GLY A 335 31.79 -2.37 -23.10
C GLY A 335 32.15 -2.79 -21.68
N TRP A 336 31.20 -2.79 -20.74
CA TRP A 336 31.42 -3.48 -19.46
C TRP A 336 31.64 -4.98 -19.67
N ARG A 337 30.87 -5.58 -20.60
CA ARG A 337 31.01 -6.96 -21.05
C ARG A 337 30.36 -7.16 -22.42
N ASP A 338 31.01 -7.89 -23.33
CA ASP A 338 30.59 -8.00 -24.74
C ASP A 338 29.26 -8.74 -24.96
N ASP A 339 28.88 -9.60 -24.02
CA ASP A 339 27.66 -10.43 -24.09
C ASP A 339 26.51 -9.87 -23.21
N ALA A 340 26.66 -8.66 -22.64
CA ALA A 340 25.68 -8.06 -21.74
C ALA A 340 25.40 -6.58 -22.02
N ARG A 341 24.17 -6.16 -21.77
CA ARG A 341 23.76 -4.74 -21.70
C ARG A 341 23.60 -4.37 -20.24
N VAL A 342 24.27 -3.30 -19.81
CA VAL A 342 24.32 -2.92 -18.40
C VAL A 342 23.82 -1.49 -18.21
N PHE A 343 22.95 -1.33 -17.23
CA PHE A 343 22.42 -0.05 -16.79
C PHE A 343 22.76 0.17 -15.33
N ALA A 344 23.36 1.30 -15.01
CA ALA A 344 23.39 1.84 -13.65
C ALA A 344 22.16 2.73 -13.47
N ILE A 345 21.36 2.43 -12.45
CA ILE A 345 20.11 3.12 -12.13
C ILE A 345 20.20 3.67 -10.72
N ARG A 346 19.66 4.86 -10.52
CA ARG A 346 19.67 5.59 -9.26
C ARG A 346 18.27 6.05 -8.88
N TYR A 347 17.75 5.56 -7.76
CA TYR A 347 16.38 5.84 -7.29
C TYR A 347 16.33 6.81 -6.12
N GLY A 348 15.30 7.65 -6.04
CA GLY A 348 15.07 8.54 -4.90
C GLY A 348 15.66 9.94 -5.12
N GLU A 349 15.95 10.62 -4.01
CA GLU A 349 16.49 11.99 -3.96
C GLU A 349 18.01 12.02 -3.76
N SER A 350 18.62 13.18 -4.04
CA SER A 350 20.07 13.39 -4.18
C SER A 350 20.95 12.94 -3.02
N ASP A 351 20.38 12.84 -1.82
CA ASP A 351 21.06 12.57 -0.56
C ASP A 351 20.94 11.10 -0.09
N ARG A 352 20.08 10.28 -0.73
CA ARG A 352 19.79 8.89 -0.34
C ARG A 352 19.46 7.99 -1.52
N PHE A 353 20.38 7.87 -2.45
CA PHE A 353 20.20 6.97 -3.59
C PHE A 353 20.59 5.52 -3.26
N PRO A 354 19.67 4.54 -3.28
CA PRO A 354 20.03 3.18 -3.61
C PRO A 354 20.41 3.13 -5.10
N ASP A 355 21.70 2.92 -5.37
CA ASP A 355 22.17 2.61 -6.72
C ASP A 355 21.94 1.12 -7.02
N GLN A 356 21.55 0.83 -8.26
CA GLN A 356 21.28 -0.52 -8.74
C GLN A 356 21.97 -0.73 -10.09
N ALA A 357 22.57 -1.90 -10.28
CA ALA A 357 23.00 -2.38 -11.59
C ALA A 357 21.92 -3.33 -12.14
N VAL A 358 21.53 -3.13 -13.39
CA VAL A 358 20.61 -4.01 -14.11
C VAL A 358 21.30 -4.52 -15.36
N ILE A 359 21.37 -5.83 -15.49
CA ILE A 359 22.20 -6.52 -16.48
C ILE A 359 21.32 -7.46 -17.29
N PHE A 360 21.25 -7.21 -18.59
CA PHE A 360 20.52 -8.01 -19.56
C PHE A 360 21.46 -8.76 -20.49
N PRO A 361 21.05 -9.93 -21.01
CA PRO A 361 21.70 -10.56 -22.14
C PRO A 361 21.82 -9.59 -23.33
N GLY A 362 23.00 -9.58 -23.95
CA GLY A 362 23.31 -8.73 -25.10
C GLY A 362 22.86 -9.35 -26.42
N ARG A 363 23.23 -10.61 -26.67
CA ARG A 363 22.88 -11.34 -27.92
C ARG A 363 21.97 -12.54 -27.69
N ASN A 364 22.05 -13.16 -26.51
CA ASN A 364 21.26 -14.33 -26.16
C ASN A 364 19.89 -13.89 -25.60
N ALA A 365 18.93 -14.82 -25.54
CA ALA A 365 17.64 -14.57 -24.88
C ALA A 365 17.75 -14.59 -23.35
N ALA A 366 18.72 -15.33 -22.81
CA ALA A 366 18.95 -15.52 -21.38
C ALA A 366 20.44 -15.82 -21.10
N PHE A 367 20.87 -15.60 -19.87
CA PHE A 367 22.13 -16.13 -19.34
C PHE A 367 21.91 -17.55 -18.82
N ASP A 368 22.87 -18.45 -19.07
CA ASP A 368 22.94 -19.70 -18.33
C ASP A 368 23.47 -19.48 -16.90
N GLU A 369 23.50 -20.54 -16.09
CA GLU A 369 23.96 -20.47 -14.70
C GLU A 369 25.43 -20.02 -14.57
N ALA A 370 26.31 -20.52 -15.45
CA ALA A 370 27.73 -20.18 -15.42
C ALA A 370 27.96 -18.71 -15.81
N GLN A 371 27.23 -18.22 -16.81
CA GLN A 371 27.25 -16.82 -17.21
C GLN A 371 26.72 -15.91 -16.09
N ALA A 372 25.62 -16.29 -15.45
CA ALA A 372 25.05 -15.51 -14.35
C ALA A 372 25.99 -15.43 -13.14
N GLU A 373 26.65 -16.52 -12.77
CA GLU A 373 27.65 -16.50 -11.68
C GLU A 373 28.86 -15.64 -12.06
N ALA A 374 29.36 -15.75 -13.29
CA ALA A 374 30.48 -14.93 -13.77
C ALA A 374 30.15 -13.43 -13.78
N ILE A 375 28.92 -13.06 -14.11
CA ILE A 375 28.44 -11.67 -14.06
C ILE A 375 28.39 -11.16 -12.62
N VAL A 376 27.87 -11.97 -11.70
CA VAL A 376 27.81 -11.61 -10.27
C VAL A 376 29.21 -11.48 -9.70
N ASP A 377 30.14 -12.39 -10.01
CA ASP A 377 31.54 -12.33 -9.59
C ASP A 377 32.25 -11.09 -10.14
N MET A 378 31.96 -10.69 -11.38
CA MET A 378 32.56 -9.50 -11.97
C MET A 378 32.02 -8.21 -11.36
N ALA A 379 30.70 -8.10 -11.18
CA ALA A 379 30.05 -6.92 -10.64
C ALA A 379 30.24 -6.77 -9.13
N LEU A 380 30.27 -7.89 -8.41
CA LEU A 380 30.32 -7.96 -6.96
C LEU A 380 31.19 -9.15 -6.52
N PRO A 381 32.53 -9.01 -6.57
CA PRO A 381 33.47 -10.08 -6.27
C PRO A 381 33.31 -10.68 -4.85
N PRO A 382 33.71 -11.95 -4.64
CA PRO A 382 33.53 -12.65 -3.36
C PRO A 382 34.06 -11.91 -2.12
N ASP A 383 35.22 -11.25 -2.24
CA ASP A 383 35.85 -10.46 -1.17
C ASP A 383 35.05 -9.21 -0.78
N ARG A 384 34.20 -8.71 -1.70
CA ARG A 384 33.31 -7.56 -1.45
C ARG A 384 31.93 -7.97 -0.98
N ARG A 385 31.31 -8.98 -1.59
CA ARG A 385 29.96 -9.44 -1.17
C ARG A 385 29.98 -10.15 0.18
N GLY A 386 31.04 -10.90 0.48
CA GLY A 386 31.06 -11.79 1.64
C GLY A 386 30.15 -13.00 1.48
N GLU A 387 29.87 -13.68 2.59
CA GLU A 387 29.04 -14.87 2.63
C GLU A 387 27.55 -14.56 2.41
N LEU A 388 26.79 -15.57 2.00
CA LEU A 388 25.33 -15.49 1.96
C LEU A 388 24.78 -15.23 3.37
N ALA A 389 23.76 -14.39 3.43
CA ALA A 389 22.96 -14.14 4.62
C ALA A 389 21.56 -14.69 4.42
N ARG A 390 20.86 -14.92 5.54
CA ARG A 390 19.45 -15.32 5.53
C ARG A 390 18.61 -14.25 4.80
N HIS A 391 17.80 -14.69 3.82
CA HIS A 391 16.87 -13.80 3.15
C HIS A 391 15.74 -13.38 4.12
N TYR A 392 15.26 -12.14 4.07
CA TYR A 392 14.26 -11.65 5.03
C TYR A 392 12.88 -12.29 4.86
N LEU A 393 12.59 -12.84 3.67
CA LEU A 393 11.37 -13.61 3.38
C LEU A 393 11.43 -15.06 3.87
N GLU A 394 12.61 -15.55 4.28
CA GLU A 394 12.72 -16.89 4.86
C GLU A 394 12.27 -16.93 6.31
N SER A 395 12.02 -18.15 6.82
CA SER A 395 11.82 -18.36 8.24
C SER A 395 13.01 -17.82 9.05
N TYR A 396 12.76 -17.41 10.29
CA TYR A 396 13.79 -16.75 11.12
C TYR A 396 14.98 -17.68 11.42
N ASP A 397 14.73 -18.99 11.46
CA ASP A 397 15.66 -20.07 11.75
C ASP A 397 16.28 -20.74 10.50
N ALA A 398 15.94 -20.27 9.29
CA ALA A 398 16.52 -20.80 8.07
C ALA A 398 18.03 -20.52 7.95
N ASP A 399 18.77 -21.52 7.49
CA ASP A 399 20.18 -21.38 7.14
C ASP A 399 20.37 -20.39 5.97
N PRO A 400 21.48 -19.65 5.90
CA PRO A 400 21.77 -18.78 4.76
C PRO A 400 21.86 -19.55 3.43
N ALA A 401 20.92 -19.27 2.51
CA ALA A 401 20.85 -19.85 1.19
C ALA A 401 20.17 -18.88 0.20
N PRO A 402 20.30 -19.10 -1.13
CA PRO A 402 19.48 -18.40 -2.10
C PRO A 402 17.98 -18.68 -1.87
N TYR A 403 17.16 -17.65 -1.93
CA TYR A 403 15.71 -17.74 -1.80
C TYR A 403 15.06 -17.84 -3.17
N ARG A 404 14.09 -18.76 -3.33
CA ARG A 404 13.33 -18.93 -4.57
C ARG A 404 11.97 -18.29 -4.46
N LEU A 405 11.68 -17.33 -5.35
CA LEU A 405 10.38 -16.68 -5.47
C LEU A 405 9.86 -16.93 -6.89
N GLY A 406 9.00 -17.93 -7.06
CA GLY A 406 8.56 -18.35 -8.39
C GLY A 406 9.74 -18.84 -9.24
N CYS A 407 9.95 -18.24 -10.41
CA CYS A 407 11.09 -18.52 -11.29
C CYS A 407 12.38 -17.77 -10.91
N ASP A 408 12.32 -16.85 -9.95
CA ASP A 408 13.42 -15.97 -9.61
C ASP A 408 14.25 -16.54 -8.45
N GLU A 409 15.53 -16.15 -8.42
CA GLU A 409 16.43 -16.43 -7.30
C GLU A 409 16.94 -15.14 -6.68
N LEU A 410 16.71 -14.99 -5.38
CA LEU A 410 17.11 -13.83 -4.59
C LEU A 410 18.22 -14.22 -3.62
N ARG A 411 19.32 -13.47 -3.63
CA ARG A 411 20.47 -13.67 -2.76
C ARG A 411 20.67 -12.42 -1.91
N SER A 412 20.76 -12.60 -0.60
CA SER A 412 21.19 -11.56 0.34
C SER A 412 22.55 -11.93 0.89
N TYR A 413 23.43 -10.94 1.05
CA TYR A 413 24.78 -11.16 1.56
C TYR A 413 25.01 -10.42 2.88
N VAL A 414 25.95 -10.90 3.69
CA VAL A 414 26.28 -10.30 5.01
C VAL A 414 26.76 -8.85 4.91
N SER A 415 27.33 -8.48 3.77
CA SER A 415 27.71 -7.12 3.45
C SER A 415 26.51 -6.17 3.25
N GLY A 416 25.30 -6.72 3.09
CA GLY A 416 24.09 -5.96 2.75
C GLY A 416 23.90 -5.73 1.26
N ALA A 417 24.64 -6.43 0.40
CA ALA A 417 24.32 -6.52 -1.02
C ALA A 417 23.17 -7.49 -1.28
N HIS A 418 22.39 -7.20 -2.31
CA HIS A 418 21.32 -8.05 -2.81
C HIS A 418 21.53 -8.31 -4.30
N VAL A 419 21.35 -9.57 -4.69
CA VAL A 419 21.39 -10.00 -6.09
C VAL A 419 20.08 -10.72 -6.39
N ALA A 420 19.37 -10.28 -7.42
CA ALA A 420 18.21 -10.99 -7.95
C ALA A 420 18.55 -11.51 -9.35
N ARG A 421 18.35 -12.80 -9.57
CA ARG A 421 18.41 -13.42 -10.89
C ARG A 421 16.99 -13.71 -11.33
N ILE A 422 16.57 -13.05 -12.39
CA ILE A 422 15.19 -13.07 -12.86
C ILE A 422 15.08 -14.06 -14.01
N GLY A 423 14.22 -15.07 -13.85
CA GLY A 423 14.07 -16.19 -14.76
C GLY A 423 12.87 -16.04 -15.71
N ALA A 424 12.80 -16.90 -16.71
CA ALA A 424 11.58 -17.08 -17.50
C ALA A 424 10.76 -18.24 -16.95
N ILE A 425 9.43 -18.09 -16.85
CA ILE A 425 8.53 -19.20 -16.47
C ILE A 425 8.67 -20.39 -17.46
N GLU A 426 8.97 -20.11 -18.73
CA GLU A 426 8.89 -21.09 -19.82
C GLU A 426 10.25 -21.50 -20.42
N GLN A 427 11.38 -20.96 -19.96
CA GLN A 427 12.70 -21.27 -20.53
C GLN A 427 13.80 -21.45 -19.48
N PRO A 428 14.76 -22.37 -19.70
CA PRO A 428 15.92 -22.51 -18.83
C PRO A 428 16.87 -21.34 -19.04
N GLY A 429 16.87 -20.37 -18.12
CA GLY A 429 17.88 -19.30 -18.07
C GLY A 429 17.40 -18.02 -17.38
N TRP A 430 18.37 -17.12 -17.15
CA TRP A 430 18.17 -15.83 -16.47
C TRP A 430 18.05 -14.69 -17.50
N ARG A 431 16.87 -14.06 -17.58
CA ARG A 431 16.60 -12.95 -18.50
C ARG A 431 17.23 -11.64 -18.06
N ARG A 432 17.48 -11.50 -16.77
CA ARG A 432 18.02 -10.28 -16.16
C ARG A 432 18.67 -10.59 -14.82
N ILE A 433 19.72 -9.86 -14.50
CA ILE A 433 20.34 -9.85 -13.17
C ILE A 433 20.27 -8.44 -12.62
N GLU A 434 19.77 -8.31 -11.40
CA GLU A 434 19.74 -7.05 -10.66
C GLU A 434 20.69 -7.15 -9.47
N ILE A 435 21.47 -6.09 -9.24
CA ILE A 435 22.40 -6.01 -8.10
C ILE A 435 22.20 -4.67 -7.43
N SER A 436 22.02 -4.67 -6.11
CA SER A 436 21.95 -3.45 -5.30
C SER A 436 22.79 -3.61 -4.04
N ALA A 437 23.25 -2.47 -3.50
CA ALA A 437 24.03 -2.43 -2.26
C ALA A 437 23.28 -1.60 -1.23
N GLY A 438 22.68 -2.26 -0.23
CA GLY A 438 22.07 -1.57 0.90
C GLY A 438 23.15 -0.93 1.79
N ARG A 439 23.90 -1.75 2.54
CA ARG A 439 24.94 -1.29 3.49
C ARG A 439 26.34 -1.12 2.89
N LEU A 440 26.49 -1.40 1.60
CA LEU A 440 27.74 -1.31 0.84
C LEU A 440 27.82 -0.06 -0.07
N ALA A 441 26.82 0.83 -0.03
CA ALA A 441 26.70 1.94 -0.97
C ALA A 441 27.90 2.91 -0.97
N ASP A 442 28.70 2.96 0.10
CA ASP A 442 29.92 3.76 0.20
C ASP A 442 31.14 3.15 -0.54
N ARG A 443 31.10 1.85 -0.83
CA ARG A 443 32.25 1.06 -1.35
C ARG A 443 31.94 0.28 -2.61
N TRP A 444 30.67 0.25 -3.02
CA TRP A 444 30.19 -0.35 -4.24
C TRP A 444 29.17 0.58 -4.88
N GLY A 445 29.34 0.84 -6.17
CA GLY A 445 28.38 1.61 -6.94
C GLY A 445 28.60 1.42 -8.44
N PRO A 446 27.57 1.06 -9.22
CA PRO A 446 27.72 0.83 -10.66
C PRO A 446 28.09 2.10 -11.43
N TRP A 447 27.90 3.28 -10.84
CA TRP A 447 28.32 4.56 -11.41
C TRP A 447 29.84 4.74 -11.50
N SER A 448 30.59 4.01 -10.68
CA SER A 448 32.05 3.99 -10.72
C SER A 448 32.62 3.00 -11.74
N TRP A 449 31.76 2.15 -12.33
CA TRP A 449 32.20 1.20 -13.33
C TRP A 449 32.61 1.98 -14.59
N SER A 450 33.86 1.80 -15.00
CA SER A 450 34.33 2.35 -16.26
C SER A 450 33.72 1.58 -17.42
N GLU A 451 33.47 2.28 -18.53
CA GLU A 451 33.52 1.65 -19.85
C GLU A 451 34.90 1.02 -19.92
N SER A 452 35.01 -0.31 -19.86
CA SER A 452 36.34 -0.92 -19.89
C SER A 452 36.96 -0.52 -21.23
N THR A 453 38.07 0.22 -21.15
CA THR A 453 38.93 0.45 -22.30
C THR A 453 39.32 -0.92 -22.81
N GLY A 454 38.86 -1.25 -24.02
CA GLY A 454 39.22 -2.49 -24.68
C GLY A 454 40.73 -2.74 -24.64
N SER A 455 41.07 -4.03 -24.74
CA SER A 455 42.39 -4.66 -24.77
C SER A 455 42.81 -5.35 -23.46
N ILE A 456 42.50 -6.64 -23.40
CA ILE A 456 43.52 -7.65 -23.11
C ILE A 456 43.84 -8.34 -24.44
#